data_AF-X1AME3-F1
#
_entry.id   AF-X1AME3-F1
#
_cell.length_a   1.000
_cell.length_b   1.000
_cell.length_c   1.000
_cell.angle_alpha   90.00
_cell.angle_beta   90.00
_cell.angle_gamma   90.00
#
_symmetry.space_group_name_H-M   'P 1'
#
loop_
_entity.id
_entity.type
_entity.pdbx_description
1 polymer ?
#
loop_
_entity_poly.entity_id
_entity_poly.type
_entity_poly.pdbx_seq_one_letter_code
_entity_poly.pdbx_strand_id
1 'polypeptide(L)'
;MNLRRLIALTKKDLKKTTREPAVLFLLILFPVMISFVFGLAFGGIGGGSSTSFDVGILNLDVTGSQTEYSEAFVYNLTVSDVFVIHDFESNSTGQDALLQGNLDAFIVIPEGFGDSIASYHGSPFDPSAWSNTTIGLYVDSGSLMAVSAV
;
A
#
# COMPACT_ATOMS: atom_id res chain seq x y z
N MET A 1 -38.63 -8.04 49.76
CA MET A 1 -38.39 -9.25 48.94
C MET A 1 -37.26 -10.06 49.56
N ASN A 2 -37.40 -11.39 49.69
CA ASN A 2 -36.43 -12.21 50.43
C ASN A 2 -35.21 -12.56 49.56
N LEU A 3 -34.01 -12.09 49.93
CA LEU A 3 -32.74 -12.33 49.24
C LEU A 3 -32.45 -13.82 48.99
N ARG A 4 -32.86 -14.68 49.94
CA ARG A 4 -32.76 -16.15 49.82
C ARG A 4 -33.55 -16.71 48.63
N ARG A 5 -34.71 -16.14 48.31
CA ARG A 5 -35.53 -16.56 47.17
C ARG A 5 -34.91 -16.11 45.85
N LEU A 6 -34.33 -14.91 45.82
CA LEU A 6 -33.62 -14.41 44.64
C LEU A 6 -32.45 -15.33 44.29
N ILE A 7 -31.58 -15.65 45.26
CA ILE A 7 -30.43 -16.54 45.06
C ILE A 7 -30.87 -17.94 44.62
N ALA A 8 -31.94 -18.48 45.22
CA ALA A 8 -32.48 -19.79 44.83
C ALA A 8 -33.00 -19.79 43.37
N LEU A 9 -33.66 -18.71 42.96
CA LEU A 9 -34.15 -18.54 41.59
C LEU A 9 -32.97 -18.44 40.60
N THR A 10 -31.99 -17.57 40.88
CA THR A 10 -30.80 -17.42 40.04
C THR A 10 -30.02 -18.72 39.89
N LYS A 11 -29.86 -19.48 40.98
CA LYS A 11 -29.16 -20.78 40.94
C LYS A 11 -29.92 -21.82 40.09
N LYS A 12 -31.25 -21.82 40.16
CA LYS A 12 -32.09 -22.67 39.31
C LYS A 12 -31.91 -22.29 37.85
N ASP A 13 -32.01 -21.01 37.52
CA ASP A 13 -31.93 -20.54 36.14
C ASP A 13 -30.53 -20.77 35.55
N LEU A 14 -29.46 -20.49 36.29
CA LEU A 14 -28.09 -20.78 35.84
C LEU A 14 -27.87 -22.29 35.58
N LYS A 15 -28.46 -23.16 36.41
CA LYS A 15 -28.41 -24.61 36.23
C LYS A 15 -29.26 -25.08 35.03
N LYS A 16 -30.34 -24.36 34.70
CA LYS A 16 -31.13 -24.61 33.49
C LYS A 16 -30.34 -24.19 32.25
N THR A 17 -29.80 -22.98 32.23
CA THR A 17 -28.99 -22.42 31.14
C THR A 17 -27.79 -23.30 30.82
N THR A 18 -27.07 -23.79 31.82
CA THR A 18 -25.90 -24.69 31.61
C THR A 18 -26.26 -26.10 31.16
N ARG A 19 -27.54 -26.49 31.22
CA ARG A 19 -28.04 -27.79 30.74
C ARG A 19 -28.74 -27.71 29.39
N GLU A 20 -28.94 -26.51 28.85
CA GLU A 20 -29.47 -26.29 27.50
C GLU A 20 -28.31 -26.04 26.53
N PRO A 21 -27.86 -27.05 25.76
CA PRO A 21 -26.72 -26.92 24.87
C PRO A 21 -26.92 -25.86 23.77
N ALA A 22 -28.17 -25.67 23.30
CA ALA A 22 -28.50 -24.62 22.33
C ALA A 22 -28.27 -23.21 22.89
N VAL A 23 -28.59 -22.99 24.16
CA VAL A 23 -28.39 -21.68 24.82
C VAL A 23 -26.90 -21.43 25.05
N LEU A 24 -26.15 -22.45 25.48
CA LEU A 24 -24.70 -22.36 25.61
C LEU A 24 -24.00 -22.10 24.27
N PHE A 25 -24.45 -22.75 23.19
CA PHE A 25 -23.95 -22.49 21.84
C PHE A 25 -24.15 -21.03 21.45
N LEU A 26 -25.35 -20.49 21.65
CA LEU A 26 -25.66 -19.10 21.28
C LEU A 26 -24.91 -18.08 22.16
N LEU A 27 -24.76 -18.33 23.46
CA LEU A 27 -24.10 -17.40 24.40
C LEU A 27 -22.58 -17.36 24.28
N ILE A 28 -21.95 -18.49 23.96
CA ILE A 28 -20.49 -18.63 24.01
C ILE A 28 -19.93 -18.87 22.61
N LEU A 29 -20.38 -19.93 21.94
CA LEU A 29 -19.74 -20.41 20.72
C LEU A 29 -20.01 -19.48 19.54
N PHE A 30 -21.24 -18.98 19.40
CA PHE A 30 -21.62 -18.11 18.31
C PHE A 30 -20.84 -16.77 18.30
N PRO A 31 -20.71 -16.03 19.42
CA PRO A 31 -19.86 -14.85 19.49
C PRO A 31 -18.39 -15.13 19.16
N VAL A 32 -17.83 -16.25 19.64
CA VAL A 32 -16.45 -16.63 19.35
C VAL A 32 -16.27 -16.93 17.86
N MET A 33 -17.21 -17.62 17.23
CA MET A 33 -17.20 -17.88 15.79
C MET A 33 -17.25 -16.59 14.98
N ILE A 34 -18.13 -15.65 15.33
CA ILE A 34 -18.20 -14.34 14.66
C ILE A 34 -16.89 -13.58 14.80
N SER A 35 -16.34 -13.48 16.01
CA SER A 35 -15.05 -12.83 16.26
C SER A 35 -13.92 -13.49 15.48
N PHE A 36 -13.96 -14.82 15.31
CA PHE A 36 -12.96 -15.54 14.52
C PHE A 36 -13.11 -15.28 13.03
N VAL A 37 -14.34 -15.27 12.49
CA VAL A 37 -14.60 -14.93 11.09
C VAL A 37 -14.16 -13.50 10.80
N PHE A 38 -14.50 -12.53 11.67
CA PHE A 38 -14.02 -11.16 11.53
C PHE A 38 -12.50 -11.06 11.69
N GLY A 39 -11.91 -11.80 12.64
CA GLY A 39 -10.47 -11.88 12.83
C GLY A 39 -9.74 -12.48 11.61
N LEU A 40 -10.33 -13.44 10.91
CA LEU A 40 -9.74 -13.98 9.67
C LEU A 40 -10.00 -13.06 8.47
N ALA A 41 -11.20 -12.51 8.34
CA ALA A 41 -11.57 -11.65 7.22
C ALA A 41 -10.86 -10.29 7.27
N PHE A 42 -10.59 -9.76 8.47
CA PHE A 42 -10.04 -8.43 8.69
C PHE A 42 -8.73 -8.42 9.51
N GLY A 43 -8.23 -9.55 10.01
CA GLY A 43 -6.99 -9.58 10.78
C GLY A 43 -5.72 -9.25 9.98
N GLY A 44 -5.78 -9.38 8.66
CA GLY A 44 -4.74 -8.86 7.75
C GLY A 44 -4.93 -7.38 7.40
N ILE A 45 -6.14 -6.84 7.57
CA ILE A 45 -6.49 -5.45 7.28
C ILE A 45 -6.01 -4.60 8.47
N GLY A 46 -4.77 -4.13 8.40
CA GLY A 46 -4.11 -3.35 9.46
C GLY A 46 -2.96 -4.07 10.16
N GLY A 47 -2.68 -5.32 9.79
CA GLY A 47 -1.54 -6.11 10.28
C GLY A 47 -0.22 -5.73 9.63
N GLY A 48 0.19 -4.45 9.68
CA GLY A 48 1.59 -3.99 9.69
C GLY A 48 2.60 -4.50 8.65
N SER A 49 2.22 -5.23 7.60
CA SER A 49 3.06 -5.35 6.41
C SER A 49 3.04 -3.96 5.78
N SER A 50 4.15 -3.23 5.90
CA SER A 50 4.45 -2.07 5.07
C SER A 50 3.96 -2.41 3.66
N THR A 51 2.95 -1.68 3.18
CA THR A 51 2.47 -1.86 1.82
C THR A 51 3.63 -1.46 0.93
N SER A 52 4.39 -2.47 0.51
CA SER A 52 5.52 -2.31 -0.38
C SER A 52 4.98 -2.40 -1.80
N PHE A 53 5.26 -1.40 -2.61
CA PHE A 53 4.82 -1.35 -4.00
C PHE A 53 5.98 -1.70 -4.92
N ASP A 54 5.76 -2.62 -5.85
CA ASP A 54 6.75 -2.99 -6.86
C ASP A 54 6.76 -1.92 -7.95
N VAL A 55 7.82 -1.11 -8.00
CA VAL A 55 7.95 0.01 -8.93
C VAL A 55 9.11 -0.24 -9.87
N GLY A 56 8.82 -0.34 -11.17
CA GLY A 56 9.85 -0.38 -12.19
C GLY A 56 10.38 1.01 -12.51
N ILE A 57 11.69 1.16 -12.69
CA ILE A 57 12.33 2.41 -13.08
C ILE A 57 13.14 2.19 -14.35
N LEU A 58 12.93 3.05 -15.34
CA LEU A 58 13.78 3.22 -16.51
C LEU A 58 14.45 4.60 -16.44
N ASN A 59 15.74 4.62 -16.10
CA ASN A 59 16.51 5.85 -16.07
C ASN A 59 17.28 6.07 -17.37
N LEU A 60 16.82 7.02 -18.19
CA LEU A 60 17.51 7.40 -19.44
C LEU A 60 18.51 8.54 -19.23
N ASP A 61 18.50 9.21 -18.08
CA ASP A 61 19.40 10.33 -17.75
C ASP A 61 20.77 9.89 -17.22
N VAL A 62 21.11 8.61 -17.35
CA VAL A 62 22.35 8.02 -16.81
C VAL A 62 23.63 8.60 -17.44
N THR A 63 23.56 9.10 -18.66
CA THR A 63 24.68 9.74 -19.38
C THR A 63 24.63 11.27 -19.35
N GLY A 64 23.68 11.86 -18.63
CA GLY A 64 23.47 13.29 -18.55
C GLY A 64 24.62 14.04 -17.88
N SER A 65 24.68 15.36 -18.09
CA SER A 65 25.68 16.21 -17.43
C SER A 65 25.42 16.39 -15.93
N GLN A 66 24.20 16.08 -15.50
CA GLN A 66 23.68 16.26 -14.14
C GLN A 66 23.01 14.96 -13.62
N THR A 67 23.58 13.79 -13.95
CA THR A 67 23.06 12.46 -13.58
C THR A 67 22.79 12.30 -12.06
N GLU A 68 23.53 13.03 -11.22
CA GLU A 68 23.41 13.04 -9.76
C GLU A 68 21.96 13.25 -9.28
N TYR A 69 21.18 14.07 -9.98
CA TYR A 69 19.77 14.29 -9.62
C TYR A 69 18.89 13.07 -9.90
N SER A 70 19.13 12.38 -11.02
CA SER A 70 18.40 11.15 -11.35
C SER A 70 18.73 10.02 -10.36
N GLU A 71 20.00 9.88 -9.98
CA GLU A 71 20.45 8.91 -8.99
C GLU A 71 19.91 9.22 -7.60
N ALA A 72 19.93 10.49 -7.18
CA ALA A 72 19.36 10.92 -5.90
C ALA A 72 17.84 10.68 -5.84
N PHE A 73 17.13 10.88 -6.96
CA PHE A 73 15.71 10.58 -7.05
C PHE A 73 15.44 9.09 -6.85
N VAL A 74 16.16 8.21 -7.56
CA VAL A 74 16.03 6.75 -7.41
C VAL A 74 16.40 6.32 -6.00
N TYR A 75 17.51 6.83 -5.45
CA TYR A 75 17.95 6.53 -4.09
C TYR A 75 16.90 6.86 -3.03
N ASN A 76 16.28 8.04 -3.12
CA ASN A 76 15.25 8.46 -2.18
C ASN A 76 13.99 7.58 -2.26
N LEU A 77 13.65 7.04 -3.43
CA LEU A 77 12.56 6.09 -3.58
C LEU A 77 12.90 4.76 -2.88
N THR A 78 14.12 4.26 -3.07
CA THR A 78 14.59 3.00 -2.46
C THR A 78 14.68 3.07 -0.93
N VAL A 79 15.15 4.20 -0.37
CA VAL A 79 15.30 4.38 1.08
C VAL A 79 13.96 4.49 1.82
N SER A 80 12.87 4.76 1.12
CA SER A 80 11.56 4.93 1.74
C SER A 80 10.98 3.64 2.36
N ASP A 81 11.50 2.46 2.01
CA ASP A 81 10.98 1.11 2.35
C ASP A 81 9.51 0.86 1.92
N VAL A 82 8.86 1.84 1.29
CA VAL A 82 7.51 1.77 0.73
C VAL A 82 7.54 1.29 -0.72
N PHE A 83 8.64 1.53 -1.43
CA PHE A 83 8.80 1.14 -2.83
C PHE A 83 9.92 0.10 -2.99
N VAL A 84 9.60 -1.01 -3.63
CA VAL A 84 10.57 -2.01 -4.10
C VAL A 84 10.92 -1.64 -5.53
N ILE A 85 12.15 -1.12 -5.72
CA ILE A 85 12.59 -0.61 -7.02
C ILE A 85 13.17 -1.74 -7.87
N HIS A 86 12.72 -1.84 -9.11
CA HIS A 86 13.22 -2.75 -10.13
C HIS A 86 13.76 -1.94 -11.31
N ASP A 87 15.04 -2.07 -11.63
CA ASP A 87 15.65 -1.35 -12.75
C ASP A 87 15.33 -2.03 -14.10
N PHE A 88 15.00 -1.22 -15.10
CA PHE A 88 14.72 -1.65 -16.47
C PHE A 88 15.63 -0.96 -17.47
N GLU A 89 16.10 -1.70 -18.47
CA GLU A 89 16.92 -1.17 -19.57
C GLU A 89 16.10 -0.67 -20.75
N SER A 90 14.81 -1.03 -20.84
CA SER A 90 13.95 -0.66 -21.97
C SER A 90 12.52 -0.34 -21.54
N ASN A 91 11.87 0.55 -22.29
CA ASN A 91 10.45 0.86 -22.06
C ASN A 91 9.57 -0.36 -22.34
N SER A 92 9.88 -1.16 -23.38
CA SER A 92 9.07 -2.34 -23.72
C SER A 92 9.02 -3.37 -22.58
N THR A 93 10.16 -3.68 -21.97
CA THR A 93 10.25 -4.68 -20.90
C THR A 93 9.55 -4.21 -19.63
N GLY A 94 9.63 -2.91 -19.32
CA GLY A 94 8.91 -2.31 -18.18
C GLY A 94 7.40 -2.28 -18.38
N GLN A 95 6.94 -1.91 -19.57
CA GLN A 95 5.51 -1.91 -19.91
C GLN A 95 4.93 -3.33 -19.93
N ASP A 96 5.67 -4.30 -20.47
CA ASP A 96 5.25 -5.70 -20.46
C ASP A 96 5.15 -6.25 -19.04
N ALA A 97 6.07 -5.88 -18.15
CA ALA A 97 6.03 -6.27 -16.74
C ALA A 97 4.83 -5.63 -16.00
N LEU A 98 4.52 -4.36 -16.30
CA LEU A 98 3.33 -3.67 -15.78
C LEU A 98 2.04 -4.36 -16.24
N LEU A 99 1.91 -4.66 -17.54
CA LEU A 99 0.74 -5.32 -18.10
C LEU A 99 0.52 -6.75 -17.60
N GLN A 100 1.59 -7.42 -17.18
CA GLN A 100 1.52 -8.76 -16.56
C GLN A 100 1.15 -8.71 -15.07
N GLY A 101 1.05 -7.53 -14.47
CA GLY A 101 0.81 -7.36 -13.03
C GLY A 101 2.02 -7.69 -12.16
N ASN A 102 3.23 -7.69 -12.74
CA ASN A 102 4.48 -7.88 -12.00
C ASN A 102 4.98 -6.59 -11.33
N LEU A 103 4.42 -5.44 -11.72
CA LEU A 103 4.71 -4.13 -11.17
C LEU A 103 3.39 -3.42 -10.85
N ASP A 104 3.37 -2.64 -9.78
CA ASP A 104 2.27 -1.73 -9.46
C ASP A 104 2.36 -0.43 -10.28
N ALA A 105 3.59 0.03 -10.54
CA ALA A 105 3.87 1.22 -11.32
C ALA A 105 5.18 1.11 -12.09
N PHE A 106 5.29 1.89 -13.16
CA PHE A 106 6.48 2.02 -13.98
C PHE A 106 6.81 3.48 -14.22
N ILE A 107 8.01 3.90 -13.84
CA ILE A 107 8.50 5.28 -13.93
C ILE A 107 9.57 5.34 -15.02
N VAL A 108 9.43 6.29 -15.94
CA VAL A 108 10.43 6.57 -16.97
C VAL A 108 11.00 7.96 -16.72
N ILE A 109 12.29 8.01 -16.37
CA ILE A 109 13.06 9.24 -16.22
C ILE A 109 13.69 9.54 -17.60
N PRO A 110 13.27 10.60 -18.29
CA PRO A 110 13.80 10.95 -19.61
C PRO A 110 15.21 11.53 -19.55
N GLU A 111 15.90 11.54 -20.69
CA GLU A 111 17.16 12.30 -20.85
C GLU A 111 16.94 13.80 -20.58
N GLY A 112 17.92 14.44 -19.94
CA GLY A 112 17.87 15.86 -19.60
C GLY A 112 17.08 16.15 -18.31
N PHE A 113 16.77 15.12 -17.52
CA PHE A 113 16.08 15.28 -16.25
C PHE A 113 16.90 16.15 -15.27
N GLY A 114 18.15 15.79 -15.03
CA GLY A 114 19.04 16.56 -14.17
C GLY A 114 19.30 17.97 -14.71
N ASP A 115 19.41 18.13 -16.03
CA ASP A 115 19.61 19.45 -16.66
C ASP A 115 18.41 20.38 -16.43
N SER A 116 17.19 19.84 -16.41
CA SER A 116 15.98 20.61 -16.09
C SER A 116 16.03 21.18 -14.67
N ILE A 117 16.46 20.36 -13.71
CA ILE A 117 16.60 20.77 -12.31
C ILE A 117 17.72 21.81 -12.19
N ALA A 118 18.88 21.56 -12.80
CA ALA A 118 20.00 22.49 -12.78
C ALA A 118 19.63 23.85 -13.41
N SER A 119 18.85 23.86 -14.49
CA SER A 119 18.40 25.09 -15.14
C SER A 119 17.50 25.94 -14.24
N TYR A 120 16.61 25.31 -13.47
CA TYR A 120 15.79 25.99 -12.48
C TYR A 120 16.65 26.57 -11.34
N HIS A 121 17.59 25.78 -10.82
CA HIS A 121 18.50 26.23 -9.76
C HIS A 121 19.40 27.39 -10.20
N GLY A 122 19.84 27.39 -11.46
CA GLY A 122 20.66 28.47 -12.03
C GLY A 122 19.90 29.75 -12.31
N SER A 123 18.60 29.67 -12.61
CA SER A 123 17.76 30.82 -13.00
C SER A 123 16.36 30.78 -12.37
N PRO A 124 16.21 30.82 -11.02
CA PRO A 124 14.94 30.54 -10.34
C PRO A 124 13.83 31.57 -10.61
N PHE A 125 14.19 32.77 -11.10
CA PHE A 125 13.23 33.84 -11.40
C PHE A 125 13.09 34.14 -12.90
N ASP A 126 13.73 33.34 -13.76
CA ASP A 126 13.65 33.48 -15.22
C ASP A 126 13.20 32.16 -15.87
N PRO A 127 11.88 31.96 -16.03
CA PRO A 127 11.32 30.78 -16.66
C PRO A 127 11.74 30.58 -18.11
N SER A 128 12.22 31.62 -18.79
CA SER A 128 12.67 31.50 -20.18
C SER A 128 14.01 30.76 -20.33
N ALA A 129 14.76 30.65 -19.23
CA ALA A 129 16.03 29.93 -19.16
C ALA A 129 15.89 28.46 -18.73
N TRP A 130 14.67 27.99 -18.42
CA TRP A 130 14.45 26.63 -17.95
C TRP A 130 14.38 25.63 -19.11
N SER A 131 14.94 24.44 -18.90
CA SER A 131 14.66 23.28 -19.74
C SER A 131 13.50 22.49 -19.13
N ASN A 132 12.56 22.07 -19.97
CA ASN A 132 11.40 21.31 -19.53
C ASN A 132 11.60 19.84 -19.86
N THR A 133 11.30 18.99 -18.88
CA THR A 133 11.31 17.54 -19.02
C THR A 133 10.06 16.95 -18.36
N THR A 134 9.69 15.72 -18.70
CA THR A 134 8.48 15.09 -18.16
C THR A 134 8.76 13.64 -17.79
N ILE A 135 8.59 13.34 -16.50
CA ILE A 135 8.66 11.96 -16.00
C ILE A 135 7.39 11.23 -16.44
N GLY A 136 7.55 10.09 -17.10
CA GLY A 136 6.43 9.20 -17.41
C GLY A 136 6.09 8.34 -16.19
N LEU A 137 4.83 8.35 -15.75
CA LEU A 137 4.32 7.44 -14.72
C LEU A 137 3.20 6.61 -15.33
N TYR A 138 3.38 5.30 -15.32
CA TYR A 138 2.40 4.32 -15.76
C TYR A 138 2.00 3.47 -14.55
N VAL A 139 0.71 3.20 -14.39
CA VAL A 139 0.17 2.48 -13.23
C VAL A 139 -0.66 1.31 -13.75
N ASP A 140 -0.59 0.17 -13.06
CA ASP A 140 -1.42 -0.97 -13.43
C ASP A 140 -2.91 -0.62 -13.27
N SER A 141 -3.67 -0.81 -14.36
CA SER A 141 -5.11 -0.56 -14.41
C SER A 141 -5.91 -1.59 -13.61
N GLY A 142 -5.31 -2.75 -13.30
CA GLY A 142 -5.88 -3.78 -12.42
C GLY A 142 -5.73 -3.47 -10.93
N SER A 143 -4.88 -2.51 -10.56
CA SER A 143 -4.67 -2.12 -9.17
C SER A 143 -5.87 -1.30 -8.66
N LEU A 144 -6.53 -1.83 -7.62
CA LEU A 144 -7.68 -1.18 -6.93
C LEU A 144 -7.35 0.23 -6.38
N MET A 145 -6.07 0.62 -6.37
CA MET A 145 -5.59 1.94 -5.95
C MET A 145 -5.87 3.04 -6.99
N ALA A 146 -6.03 2.72 -8.28
CA ALA A 146 -6.40 3.70 -9.30
C ALA A 146 -7.80 4.31 -9.09
N VAL A 147 -8.66 3.66 -8.31
CA VAL A 147 -10.04 4.10 -8.05
C VAL A 147 -10.13 5.12 -6.90
N SER A 148 -9.11 5.24 -6.05
CA SER A 148 -9.14 6.18 -4.91
C SER A 148 -8.50 7.54 -5.19
N ALA A 149 -7.82 7.70 -6.32
CA ALA A 149 -7.05 8.90 -6.68
C ALA A 149 -7.71 9.78 -7.78
N VAL A 150 -8.96 9.48 -8.17
CA VAL A 150 -9.77 10.30 -9.11
C VAL A 150 -10.95 10.94 -8.39
#